data_AF-A0A3D1QB23-F1
#
_entry.id   AF-A0A3D1QB23-F1
#
_cell.length_a   1.000
_cell.length_b   1.000
_cell.length_c   1.000
_cell.angle_alpha   90.00
_cell.angle_beta   90.00
_cell.angle_gamma   90.00
#
_symmetry.space_group_name_H-M   'P 1'
#
loop_
_entity.id
_entity.type
_entity.pdbx_description
1 polymer ?
#
loop_
_entity_poly.entity_id
_entity_poly.type
_entity_poly.pdbx_seq_one_letter_code
_entity_poly.pdbx_strand_id
1 'polypeptide(L)'
;MNIQFMYAANETAKQLMEHLNQPEVDITAAETTFLGLEYFDITIVNGSKRIRMLNPPQAMTLAMDKEKAFAVLQANKIQCLNSEEDSINRTYQILVCDLAILSIRVETLGKAAKVKYIKENESMKVAQLARRASILLGLDMLMVEVVLTGKRKWKIAGFDLSPQLRVKDVERLAKKLEKIISQDEREVKLGADPEFMMVNSRSGKMVAASEFFPKDGMVGCDAIRLPNRQQRPIAEIRPRPDRDPQHLIVNIRDALRNANRLAPYPNVKWVAGSQPFPGYSIGGHIHFSNITLNAGLLRALDNYLGISVFLIEDQTTAVKRRRRYGRLSEYRTKSHGGFEYRTPGSWLVSKEIATAVLCLAKIVVSRYAQLQGNYLNNAEAQQAFYKGDQEYFRALFSKIWADIEALDLASQYAADISIIPWMIENRVSWDEKKDLRRTWKITAPKKKEEQFIAADDLAASIAETYGERNDSGHANNDSDLSQTGNRPRGRQSSTNTPLAARNPRTFYNPRSTHSNISFSPDLNRYRPLHRDIQINNPDFARVIRPQHIRRALTSFEMLPHIQA
;
A
#
# COMPACT_ATOMS: atom_id res chain seq x y z
N MET A 1 0.43 12.76 -17.54
CA MET A 1 1.78 12.82 -16.92
C MET A 1 2.82 12.85 -18.03
N ASN A 2 3.80 13.76 -17.98
CA ASN A 2 4.87 13.77 -18.97
C ASN A 2 5.85 12.64 -18.66
N ILE A 3 6.49 12.09 -19.68
CA ILE A 3 7.52 11.06 -19.52
C ILE A 3 8.80 11.44 -20.25
N GLN A 4 9.93 11.08 -19.66
CA GLN A 4 11.24 11.24 -20.25
C GLN A 4 11.99 9.91 -20.15
N PHE A 5 12.69 9.49 -21.19
CA PHE A 5 13.50 8.27 -21.17
C PHE A 5 14.55 8.29 -22.26
N MET A 6 15.66 7.59 -22.00
CA MET A 6 16.70 7.33 -22.99
C MET A 6 16.45 5.98 -23.67
N TYR A 7 16.61 5.94 -24.99
CA TYR A 7 16.60 4.71 -25.78
C TYR A 7 17.73 4.70 -26.80
N ALA A 8 18.45 3.58 -26.96
CA ALA A 8 19.55 3.50 -27.92
C ALA A 8 19.08 3.91 -29.33
N ALA A 9 19.93 4.61 -30.08
CA ALA A 9 19.62 5.14 -31.41
C ALA A 9 19.46 4.03 -32.45
N ASN A 10 18.31 3.34 -32.40
CA ASN A 10 18.04 2.12 -33.13
C ASN A 10 16.63 2.14 -33.76
N GLU A 11 16.31 1.12 -34.53
CA GLU A 11 15.04 1.05 -35.27
C GLU A 11 13.82 1.02 -34.36
N THR A 12 13.93 0.43 -33.17
CA THR A 12 12.85 0.45 -32.18
C THR A 12 12.57 1.86 -31.67
N ALA A 13 13.59 2.67 -31.43
CA ALA A 13 13.39 4.07 -31.02
C ALA A 13 12.64 4.87 -32.09
N LYS A 14 13.01 4.71 -33.36
CA LYS A 14 12.34 5.38 -34.49
C LYS A 14 10.86 5.01 -34.58
N GLN A 15 10.56 3.71 -34.54
CA GLN A 15 9.18 3.22 -34.58
C GLN A 15 8.37 3.66 -33.35
N LEU A 16 8.99 3.72 -32.16
CA LEU A 16 8.33 4.25 -30.96
C LEU A 16 7.95 5.72 -31.14
N MET A 17 8.87 6.54 -31.65
CA MET A 17 8.59 7.96 -31.91
C MET A 17 7.48 8.13 -32.95
N GLU A 18 7.48 7.34 -34.02
CA GLU A 18 6.40 7.34 -35.03
C GLU A 18 5.04 6.96 -34.44
N HIS A 19 4.98 5.90 -33.62
CA HIS A 19 3.74 5.45 -33.00
C HIS A 19 3.19 6.43 -31.96
N LEU A 20 4.06 7.09 -31.22
CA LEU A 20 3.68 8.00 -30.14
C LEU A 20 3.34 9.40 -30.66
N ASN A 21 3.75 9.74 -31.88
CA ASN A 21 3.47 11.03 -32.52
C ASN A 21 1.96 11.16 -32.80
N GLN A 22 1.23 11.75 -31.85
CA GLN A 22 -0.22 11.94 -31.91
C GLN A 22 -0.56 13.43 -31.76
N PRO A 23 -1.69 13.92 -32.30
CA PRO A 23 -2.01 15.34 -32.31
C PRO A 23 -2.11 16.02 -30.93
N GLU A 24 -2.32 15.23 -29.88
CA GLU A 24 -2.56 15.70 -28.51
C GLU A 24 -1.30 15.66 -27.63
N VAL A 25 -0.16 15.23 -28.19
CA VAL A 25 1.06 14.97 -27.43
C VAL A 25 2.27 15.52 -28.19
N ASP A 26 3.06 16.36 -27.53
CA ASP A 26 4.32 16.87 -28.10
C ASP A 26 5.46 15.91 -27.78
N ILE A 27 6.21 15.50 -28.80
CA ILE A 27 7.41 14.65 -28.66
C ILE A 27 8.63 15.44 -29.08
N THR A 28 9.63 15.48 -28.21
CA THR A 28 10.96 15.99 -28.53
C THR A 28 11.97 14.87 -28.31
N ALA A 29 12.86 14.67 -29.28
CA ALA A 29 13.96 13.73 -29.17
C ALA A 29 15.27 14.45 -29.46
N ALA A 30 16.23 14.34 -28.56
CA ALA A 30 17.59 14.85 -28.74
C ALA A 30 18.57 13.69 -28.85
N GLU A 31 19.49 13.74 -29.82
CA GLU A 31 20.62 12.83 -29.86
C GLU A 31 21.55 13.12 -28.68
N THR A 32 22.02 12.05 -28.03
CA THR A 32 22.92 12.14 -26.89
C THR A 32 23.79 10.91 -26.81
N THR A 33 24.95 11.04 -26.18
CA THR A 33 25.85 9.92 -25.94
C THR A 33 25.82 9.55 -24.46
N PHE A 34 25.61 8.27 -24.16
CA PHE A 34 25.66 7.74 -22.79
C PHE A 34 26.56 6.52 -22.74
N LEU A 35 27.61 6.60 -21.91
CA LEU A 35 28.65 5.57 -21.79
C LEU A 35 29.25 5.13 -23.14
N GLY A 36 29.42 6.07 -24.07
CA GLY A 36 30.02 5.85 -25.38
C GLY A 36 29.09 5.24 -26.44
N LEU A 37 27.80 5.10 -26.14
CA LEU A 37 26.77 4.65 -27.07
C LEU A 37 25.81 5.79 -27.41
N GLU A 38 25.29 5.77 -28.64
CA GLU A 38 24.31 6.74 -29.14
C GLU A 38 22.89 6.43 -28.63
N TYR A 39 22.21 7.45 -28.10
CA TYR A 39 20.86 7.40 -27.58
C TYR A 39 20.02 8.55 -28.13
N PHE A 40 18.71 8.36 -28.17
CA PHE A 40 17.74 9.44 -28.16
C PHE A 40 17.27 9.68 -26.73
N ASP A 41 17.39 10.90 -26.23
CA ASP A 41 16.67 11.38 -25.05
C ASP A 41 15.29 11.86 -25.49
N ILE A 42 14.29 11.02 -25.24
CA ILE A 42 12.92 11.20 -25.71
C ILE A 42 12.10 11.76 -24.56
N THR A 43 11.55 12.96 -24.76
CA THR A 43 10.60 13.60 -23.85
C THR A 43 9.24 13.71 -24.52
N ILE A 44 8.21 13.30 -23.79
CA ILE A 44 6.84 13.28 -24.24
C ILE A 44 5.99 14.12 -23.28
N VAL A 45 5.39 15.18 -23.82
CA VAL A 45 4.66 16.20 -23.06
C VAL A 45 3.18 16.14 -23.39
N ASN A 46 2.34 16.14 -22.35
CA ASN A 46 0.88 16.13 -22.46
C ASN A 46 0.27 17.13 -21.47
N GLY A 47 0.76 18.38 -21.49
CA GLY A 47 0.26 19.50 -20.65
C GLY A 47 0.41 19.35 -19.13
N SER A 48 0.87 18.21 -18.62
CA SER A 48 1.07 17.93 -17.20
C SER A 48 2.29 18.69 -16.66
N LYS A 49 2.23 19.18 -15.42
CA LYS A 49 3.40 19.76 -14.73
C LYS A 49 4.39 18.71 -14.20
N ARG A 50 3.96 17.45 -14.11
CA ARG A 50 4.78 16.34 -13.60
C ARG A 50 5.48 15.63 -14.73
N ILE A 51 6.78 15.42 -14.59
CA ILE A 51 7.62 14.61 -15.48
C ILE A 51 8.08 13.38 -14.71
N ARG A 52 7.89 12.19 -15.29
CA ARG A 52 8.45 10.95 -14.78
C ARG A 52 9.58 10.49 -15.70
N MET A 53 10.78 10.38 -15.15
CA MET A 53 11.91 9.76 -15.84
C MET A 53 11.80 8.23 -15.75
N LEU A 54 11.75 7.55 -16.88
CA LEU A 54 11.84 6.09 -16.97
C LEU A 54 13.30 5.71 -17.19
N ASN A 55 13.76 4.69 -16.47
CA ASN A 55 15.17 4.27 -16.45
C ASN A 55 16.12 5.45 -16.18
N PRO A 56 16.13 6.01 -14.95
CA PRO A 56 17.06 7.09 -14.61
C PRO A 56 18.52 6.70 -14.91
N PRO A 57 19.38 7.65 -15.33
CA PRO A 57 20.77 7.35 -15.71
C PRO A 57 21.55 6.54 -14.68
N GLN A 58 21.33 6.77 -13.38
CA GLN A 58 21.99 6.02 -12.31
C GLN A 58 21.62 4.52 -12.36
N ALA A 59 20.35 4.21 -12.63
CA ALA A 59 19.86 2.84 -12.78
C ALA A 59 20.37 2.17 -14.07
N MET A 60 20.48 2.94 -15.16
CA MET A 60 21.08 2.46 -16.40
C MET A 60 22.57 2.11 -16.19
N THR A 61 23.34 2.99 -15.56
CA THR A 61 24.76 2.74 -15.22
C THR A 61 24.91 1.48 -14.37
N LEU A 62 24.08 1.31 -13.33
CA LEU A 62 24.08 0.10 -12.50
C LEU A 62 23.83 -1.16 -13.33
N ALA A 63 22.86 -1.14 -14.24
CA ALA A 63 22.45 -2.32 -14.99
C ALA A 63 23.41 -2.69 -16.13
N MET A 64 24.15 -1.71 -16.69
CA MET A 64 25.20 -1.95 -17.68
C MET A 64 26.46 -2.58 -17.05
N ASP A 65 26.70 -2.34 -15.77
CA ASP A 65 27.72 -3.06 -15.00
C ASP A 65 27.16 -4.39 -14.48
N LYS A 66 27.41 -5.46 -15.23
CA LYS A 66 26.85 -6.80 -14.96
C LYS A 66 27.19 -7.30 -13.54
N GLU A 67 28.40 -7.02 -13.05
CA GLU A 67 28.84 -7.45 -11.73
C GLU A 67 28.04 -6.74 -10.64
N LYS A 68 27.93 -5.40 -10.72
CA LYS A 68 27.15 -4.62 -9.75
C LYS A 68 25.66 -4.95 -9.81
N ALA A 69 25.10 -5.10 -11.00
CA ALA A 69 23.71 -5.51 -11.18
C ALA A 69 23.45 -6.88 -10.55
N PHE A 70 24.35 -7.85 -10.74
CA PHE A 70 24.23 -9.17 -10.16
C PHE A 70 24.39 -9.14 -8.64
N ALA A 71 25.27 -8.31 -8.09
CA ALA A 71 25.41 -8.12 -6.65
C ALA A 71 24.11 -7.62 -5.99
N VAL A 72 23.40 -6.68 -6.65
CA VAL A 72 22.06 -6.22 -6.21
C VAL A 72 21.04 -7.37 -6.18
N LEU A 73 20.99 -8.17 -7.26
CA LEU A 73 20.07 -9.31 -7.32
C LEU A 73 20.40 -10.38 -6.27
N GLN A 74 21.67 -10.67 -6.05
CA GLN A 74 22.14 -11.63 -5.06
C GLN A 74 21.84 -11.18 -3.62
N ALA A 75 21.94 -9.88 -3.32
CA ALA A 75 21.50 -9.31 -2.04
C ALA A 75 20.01 -9.61 -1.75
N ASN A 76 19.21 -9.82 -2.79
CA ASN A 76 17.79 -10.19 -2.72
C ASN A 76 17.52 -11.68 -2.91
N LYS A 77 18.56 -12.53 -2.86
CA LYS A 77 18.48 -13.99 -3.04
C LYS A 77 17.92 -14.39 -4.41
N ILE A 78 18.10 -13.56 -5.43
CA ILE A 78 17.82 -13.89 -6.82
C ILE A 78 19.08 -14.52 -7.41
N GLN A 79 18.93 -15.69 -8.04
CA GLN A 79 20.06 -16.41 -8.61
C GLN A 79 20.44 -15.81 -9.97
N CYS A 80 21.73 -15.57 -10.17
CA CYS A 80 22.30 -15.10 -11.42
C CYS A 80 23.09 -16.21 -12.11
N LEU A 81 23.14 -16.18 -13.43
CA LEU A 81 23.83 -17.15 -14.27
C LEU A 81 25.35 -17.09 -14.03
N ASN A 82 25.96 -18.26 -13.81
CA ASN A 82 27.40 -18.43 -13.90
C ASN A 82 27.69 -19.24 -15.18
N SER A 83 28.18 -18.57 -16.22
CA SER A 83 28.42 -19.19 -17.53
C SER A 83 29.47 -20.30 -17.52
N GLU A 84 30.36 -20.33 -16.52
CA GLU A 84 31.38 -21.39 -16.40
C GLU A 84 30.80 -22.69 -15.82
N GLU A 85 29.76 -22.60 -14.99
CA GLU A 85 29.20 -23.75 -14.25
C GLU A 85 27.82 -24.21 -14.75
N ASP A 86 27.06 -23.34 -15.40
CA ASP A 86 25.68 -23.58 -15.76
C ASP A 86 25.52 -23.92 -17.24
N SER A 87 25.04 -25.13 -17.52
CA SER A 87 24.46 -25.44 -18.84
C SER A 87 23.07 -24.85 -18.99
N ILE A 88 22.75 -24.31 -20.17
CA ILE A 88 21.47 -23.65 -20.46
C ILE A 88 20.59 -24.58 -21.29
N ASN A 89 19.37 -24.86 -20.81
CA ASN A 89 18.37 -25.63 -21.55
C ASN A 89 17.42 -24.73 -22.33
N ARG A 90 17.01 -23.62 -21.71
CA ARG A 90 16.06 -22.65 -22.29
C ARG A 90 16.41 -21.24 -21.87
N THR A 91 16.21 -20.31 -22.79
CA THR A 91 16.34 -18.87 -22.58
C THR A 91 14.97 -18.22 -22.73
N TYR A 92 14.67 -17.29 -21.84
CA TYR A 92 13.46 -16.48 -21.83
C TYR A 92 13.88 -15.03 -21.92
N GLN A 93 13.38 -14.32 -22.92
CA GLN A 93 13.52 -12.87 -23.05
C GLN A 93 12.16 -12.25 -22.71
N ILE A 94 12.12 -11.49 -21.63
CA ILE A 94 10.89 -10.93 -21.07
C ILE A 94 10.92 -9.40 -21.19
N LEU A 95 10.06 -8.84 -22.03
CA LEU A 95 9.92 -7.39 -22.16
C LEU A 95 9.05 -6.88 -21.01
N VAL A 96 9.64 -6.06 -20.15
CA VAL A 96 8.96 -5.44 -19.01
C VAL A 96 8.86 -3.93 -19.27
N CYS A 97 7.67 -3.38 -19.04
CA CYS A 97 7.46 -1.94 -18.97
C CYS A 97 6.50 -1.64 -17.82
N ASP A 98 7.00 -0.93 -16.82
CA ASP A 98 6.24 -0.43 -15.69
C ASP A 98 5.42 -1.53 -14.99
N LEU A 99 6.12 -2.60 -14.61
CA LEU A 99 5.63 -3.85 -14.01
C LEU A 99 4.77 -4.73 -14.94
N ALA A 100 4.36 -4.24 -16.12
CA ALA A 100 3.65 -5.04 -17.09
C ALA A 100 4.61 -5.93 -17.87
N ILE A 101 4.24 -7.19 -18.08
CA ILE A 101 4.94 -8.09 -19.00
C ILE A 101 4.30 -7.93 -20.37
N LEU A 102 5.02 -7.34 -21.32
CA LEU A 102 4.52 -7.07 -22.66
C LEU A 102 4.69 -8.28 -23.58
N SER A 103 5.77 -9.03 -23.42
CA SER A 103 6.03 -10.26 -24.17
C SER A 103 6.98 -11.19 -23.43
N ILE A 104 6.89 -12.48 -23.75
CA ILE A 104 7.82 -13.51 -23.30
C ILE A 104 8.21 -14.33 -24.54
N ARG A 105 9.42 -14.15 -25.04
CA ARG A 105 10.04 -15.01 -26.07
C ARG A 105 10.77 -16.14 -25.35
N VAL A 106 10.53 -17.38 -25.76
CA VAL A 106 11.21 -18.56 -25.23
C VAL A 106 11.95 -19.26 -26.34
N GLU A 107 13.22 -19.54 -26.09
CA GLU A 107 14.11 -20.28 -26.97
C GLU A 107 14.58 -21.54 -26.24
N THR A 108 14.36 -22.70 -26.85
CA THR A 108 14.88 -23.97 -26.34
C THR A 108 16.17 -24.30 -27.09
N LEU A 109 17.24 -24.58 -26.37
CA LEU A 109 18.54 -24.92 -26.95
C LEU A 109 18.66 -26.44 -27.15
N GLY A 110 19.36 -26.87 -28.21
CA GLY A 110 19.61 -28.28 -28.54
C GLY A 110 19.07 -28.72 -29.91
N LYS A 111 19.05 -30.04 -30.17
CA LYS A 111 18.69 -30.64 -31.48
C LYS A 111 17.27 -30.31 -31.98
N ALA A 112 16.37 -29.86 -31.10
CA ALA A 112 15.02 -29.41 -31.41
C ALA A 112 14.84 -27.93 -31.07
N ALA A 113 15.78 -27.10 -31.54
CA ALA A 113 15.74 -25.66 -31.30
C ALA A 113 14.41 -25.07 -31.77
N LYS A 114 13.69 -24.44 -30.84
CA LYS A 114 12.37 -23.87 -31.11
C LYS A 114 12.21 -22.56 -30.39
N VAL A 115 11.79 -21.55 -31.15
CA VAL A 115 11.40 -20.24 -30.64
C VAL A 115 9.89 -20.16 -30.60
N LYS A 116 9.32 -19.71 -29.47
CA LYS A 116 7.90 -19.41 -29.35
C LYS A 116 7.65 -18.23 -28.43
N TYR A 117 6.46 -17.66 -28.54
CA TYR A 117 5.97 -16.64 -27.61
C TYR A 117 4.91 -17.26 -26.71
N ILE A 118 5.01 -16.98 -25.41
CA ILE A 118 4.07 -17.50 -24.41
C ILE A 118 3.40 -16.35 -23.65
N LYS A 119 2.24 -16.65 -23.08
CA LYS A 119 1.54 -15.76 -22.15
C LYS A 119 2.16 -15.84 -20.76
N GLU A 120 1.92 -14.81 -19.96
CA GLU A 120 2.42 -14.74 -18.59
C GLU A 120 1.99 -15.95 -17.72
N ASN A 121 0.72 -16.36 -17.84
CA ASN A 121 0.16 -17.46 -17.07
C ASN A 121 0.80 -18.82 -17.41
N GLU A 122 1.45 -18.97 -18.56
CA GLU A 122 2.21 -20.17 -18.91
C GLU A 122 3.55 -20.25 -18.15
N SER A 123 4.07 -19.13 -17.64
CA SER A 123 5.30 -19.10 -16.84
C SER A 123 5.32 -17.92 -15.85
N MET A 124 4.47 -18.00 -14.82
CA MET A 124 4.39 -16.96 -13.79
C MET A 124 5.73 -16.70 -13.08
N LYS A 125 6.57 -17.73 -12.96
CA LYS A 125 7.85 -17.63 -12.24
C LYS A 125 8.85 -16.72 -12.96
N VAL A 126 8.99 -16.82 -14.29
CA VAL A 126 9.92 -15.95 -15.04
C VAL A 126 9.42 -14.52 -15.08
N ALA A 127 8.11 -14.33 -15.20
CA ALA A 127 7.47 -13.03 -15.15
C ALA A 127 7.69 -12.33 -13.79
N GLN A 128 7.54 -13.06 -12.67
CA GLN A 128 7.82 -12.53 -11.33
C GLN A 128 9.31 -12.20 -11.14
N LEU A 129 10.22 -13.05 -11.65
CA LEU A 129 11.66 -12.77 -11.61
C LEU A 129 12.02 -11.50 -12.39
N ALA A 130 11.49 -11.35 -13.61
CA ALA A 130 11.74 -10.18 -14.45
C ALA A 130 11.23 -8.87 -13.80
N ARG A 131 10.02 -8.87 -13.23
CA ARG A 131 9.50 -7.72 -12.46
C ARG A 131 10.35 -7.38 -11.25
N ARG A 132 10.78 -8.39 -10.50
CA ARG A 132 11.64 -8.15 -9.33
C ARG A 132 12.98 -7.59 -9.75
N ALA A 133 13.60 -8.13 -10.79
CA ALA A 133 14.88 -7.63 -11.29
C ALA A 133 14.76 -6.18 -11.76
N SER A 134 13.71 -5.83 -12.51
CA SER A 134 13.50 -4.46 -13.00
C SER A 134 13.42 -3.46 -11.86
N ILE A 135 12.55 -3.71 -10.86
CA ILE A 135 12.38 -2.76 -9.75
C ILE A 135 13.66 -2.64 -8.90
N LEU A 136 14.29 -3.77 -8.56
CA LEU A 136 15.48 -3.76 -7.70
C LEU A 136 16.67 -3.05 -8.34
N LEU A 137 16.78 -3.08 -9.67
CA LEU A 137 17.80 -2.36 -10.43
C LEU A 137 17.41 -0.90 -10.71
N GLY A 138 16.24 -0.45 -10.27
CA GLY A 138 15.80 0.93 -10.50
C GLY A 138 15.22 1.19 -11.89
N LEU A 139 14.93 0.14 -12.67
CA LEU A 139 14.52 0.22 -14.06
C LEU A 139 13.00 0.08 -14.22
N ASP A 140 12.47 0.78 -15.22
CA ASP A 140 11.07 0.82 -15.59
C ASP A 140 10.80 0.03 -16.87
N MET A 141 11.73 0.07 -17.83
CA MET A 141 11.56 -0.50 -19.17
C MET A 141 12.83 -1.22 -19.62
N LEU A 142 12.75 -2.52 -19.90
CA LEU A 142 13.91 -3.32 -20.31
C LEU A 142 13.46 -4.69 -20.83
N MET A 143 14.34 -5.39 -21.54
CA MET A 143 14.28 -6.82 -21.71
C MET A 143 15.09 -7.51 -20.61
N VAL A 144 14.49 -8.44 -19.89
CA VAL A 144 15.20 -9.28 -18.91
C VAL A 144 15.44 -10.66 -19.53
N GLU A 145 16.68 -11.14 -19.46
CA GLU A 145 17.01 -12.50 -19.85
C GLU A 145 17.00 -13.42 -18.62
N VAL A 146 16.14 -14.44 -18.66
CA VAL A 146 16.05 -15.50 -17.64
C VAL A 146 16.34 -16.83 -18.31
N VAL A 147 17.21 -17.64 -17.71
CA VAL A 147 17.53 -18.98 -18.21
C VAL A 147 17.04 -20.07 -17.27
N LEU A 148 16.66 -21.21 -17.85
CA LEU A 148 16.46 -22.46 -17.14
C LEU A 148 17.70 -23.34 -17.36
N THR A 149 18.44 -23.60 -16.30
CA THR A 149 19.69 -24.37 -16.39
C THR A 149 19.43 -25.88 -16.48
N GLY A 150 20.47 -26.65 -16.83
CA GLY A 150 20.50 -28.11 -16.79
C GLY A 150 20.01 -28.69 -15.46
N LYS A 151 20.35 -28.01 -14.36
CA LYS A 151 19.94 -28.34 -12.98
C LYS A 151 18.51 -27.88 -12.63
N ARG A 152 17.72 -27.50 -13.62
CA ARG A 152 16.32 -27.00 -13.49
C ARG A 152 16.16 -25.79 -12.56
N LYS A 153 17.20 -24.95 -12.47
CA LYS A 153 17.16 -23.69 -11.72
C LYS A 153 16.92 -22.52 -12.64
N TRP A 154 16.18 -21.52 -12.15
CA TRP A 154 15.92 -20.28 -12.85
C TRP A 154 16.97 -19.26 -12.45
N LYS A 155 17.66 -18.68 -13.43
CA LYS A 155 18.73 -17.71 -13.19
C LYS A 155 18.57 -16.50 -14.12
N ILE A 156 18.90 -15.31 -13.64
CA ILE A 156 18.99 -14.10 -14.46
C ILE A 156 20.32 -14.12 -15.21
N ALA A 157 20.29 -13.94 -16.53
CA ALA A 157 21.47 -13.98 -17.39
C ALA A 157 21.96 -12.60 -17.82
N GLY A 158 21.05 -11.64 -17.96
CA GLY A 158 21.38 -10.29 -18.39
C GLY A 158 20.16 -9.40 -18.57
N PHE A 159 20.44 -8.18 -19.01
CA PHE A 159 19.45 -7.13 -19.26
C PHE A 159 19.80 -6.44 -20.57
N ASP A 160 18.80 -6.08 -21.34
CA ASP A 160 18.94 -5.18 -22.48
C ASP A 160 18.02 -3.98 -22.24
N LEU A 161 18.62 -2.81 -22.10
CA LEU A 161 17.95 -1.57 -21.75
C LEU A 161 17.26 -0.91 -22.94
N SER A 162 17.62 -1.30 -24.17
CA SER A 162 17.08 -0.73 -25.41
C SER A 162 17.01 -1.80 -26.51
N PRO A 163 16.24 -2.88 -26.27
CA PRO A 163 16.23 -4.05 -27.13
C PRO A 163 15.69 -3.73 -28.51
N GLN A 164 16.23 -4.40 -29.55
CA GLN A 164 15.58 -4.42 -30.85
C GLN A 164 14.30 -5.26 -30.78
N LEU A 165 13.15 -4.60 -30.89
CA LEU A 165 11.84 -5.21 -30.77
C LEU A 165 11.24 -5.52 -32.15
N ARG A 166 10.33 -6.50 -32.16
CA ARG A 166 9.46 -6.73 -33.33
C ARG A 166 8.32 -5.72 -33.29
N VAL A 167 7.79 -5.35 -34.46
CA VAL A 167 6.67 -4.41 -34.63
C VAL A 167 5.55 -4.60 -33.59
N LYS A 168 5.05 -5.83 -33.41
CA LYS A 168 3.98 -6.11 -32.43
C LYS A 168 4.33 -5.78 -30.97
N ASP A 169 5.60 -5.94 -30.60
CA ASP A 169 6.06 -5.62 -29.24
C ASP A 169 6.36 -4.11 -29.09
N VAL A 170 6.75 -3.43 -30.17
CA VAL A 170 6.80 -1.95 -30.24
C VAL A 170 5.41 -1.36 -30.03
N GLU A 171 4.39 -1.83 -30.75
CA GLU A 171 3.01 -1.37 -30.59
C GLU A 171 2.49 -1.56 -29.15
N ARG A 172 2.85 -2.68 -28.51
CA ARG A 172 2.49 -2.94 -27.11
C ARG A 172 3.18 -2.00 -26.14
N LEU A 173 4.44 -1.67 -26.43
CA LEU A 173 5.21 -0.73 -25.64
C LEU A 173 4.65 0.69 -25.80
N ALA A 174 4.42 1.14 -27.03
CA ALA A 174 3.80 2.43 -27.32
C ALA A 174 2.45 2.58 -26.59
N LYS A 175 1.54 1.61 -26.73
CA LYS A 175 0.25 1.59 -26.01
C LYS A 175 0.40 1.66 -24.48
N LYS A 176 1.46 1.05 -23.95
CA LYS A 176 1.74 1.09 -22.50
C LYS A 176 2.24 2.47 -22.09
N LEU A 177 3.08 3.12 -22.90
CA LEU A 177 3.56 4.49 -22.67
C LEU A 177 2.41 5.51 -22.80
N GLU A 178 1.57 5.40 -23.82
CA GLU A 178 0.34 6.20 -23.99
C GLU A 178 -0.53 6.15 -22.73
N LYS A 179 -0.75 4.95 -22.16
CA LYS A 179 -1.52 4.79 -20.92
C LYS A 179 -0.87 5.47 -19.70
N ILE A 180 0.45 5.58 -19.66
CA ILE A 180 1.16 6.33 -18.61
C ILE A 180 0.95 7.83 -18.83
N ILE A 181 1.01 8.27 -20.08
CA ILE A 181 0.84 9.67 -20.48
C ILE A 181 -0.57 10.16 -20.18
N SER A 182 -1.58 9.38 -20.55
CA SER A 182 -3.01 9.67 -20.39
C SER A 182 -3.54 9.45 -18.97
N GLN A 183 -2.67 9.19 -17.99
CA GLN A 183 -3.11 8.93 -16.63
C GLN A 183 -3.55 10.22 -15.94
N ASP A 184 -4.85 10.29 -15.61
CA ASP A 184 -5.43 11.39 -14.86
C ASP A 184 -4.91 11.47 -13.43
N GLU A 185 -4.75 12.70 -12.95
CA GLU A 185 -4.54 12.96 -11.54
C GLU A 185 -5.85 12.81 -10.77
N ARG A 186 -5.88 11.85 -9.85
CA ARG A 186 -6.99 11.68 -8.91
C ARG A 186 -6.46 11.77 -7.51
N GLU A 187 -7.29 12.29 -6.62
CA GLU A 187 -6.95 12.35 -5.21
C GLU A 187 -6.81 10.93 -4.65
N VAL A 188 -5.61 10.62 -4.15
CA VAL A 188 -5.29 9.30 -3.60
C VAL A 188 -6.11 9.05 -2.35
N LYS A 189 -6.74 7.88 -2.30
CA LYS A 189 -7.46 7.39 -1.12
C LYS A 189 -6.62 6.34 -0.41
N LEU A 190 -6.49 6.48 0.90
CA LEU A 190 -5.74 5.58 1.77
C LEU A 190 -6.67 4.58 2.45
N GLY A 191 -6.25 3.32 2.47
CA GLY A 191 -6.74 2.30 3.39
C GLY A 191 -5.55 1.70 4.14
N ALA A 192 -5.84 0.83 5.10
CA ALA A 192 -4.80 0.09 5.81
C ALA A 192 -5.38 -1.20 6.38
N ASP A 193 -4.53 -2.19 6.58
CA ASP A 193 -4.83 -3.42 7.31
C ASP A 193 -3.70 -3.80 8.29
N PRO A 194 -3.40 -2.94 9.28
CA PRO A 194 -2.29 -3.22 10.19
C PRO A 194 -2.59 -4.39 11.12
N GLU A 195 -1.57 -5.20 11.32
CA GLU A 195 -1.62 -6.45 12.08
C GLU A 195 -1.08 -6.25 13.51
N PHE A 196 -1.56 -7.05 14.46
CA PHE A 196 -1.02 -7.13 15.82
C PHE A 196 -1.16 -8.55 16.39
N MET A 197 -0.43 -8.84 17.46
CA MET A 197 -0.48 -10.13 18.15
C MET A 197 -0.88 -9.95 19.62
N MET A 198 -1.31 -11.04 20.24
CA MET A 198 -1.79 -11.05 21.62
C MET A 198 -0.87 -11.89 22.51
N VAL A 199 -0.55 -11.37 23.70
CA VAL A 199 0.37 -11.99 24.68
C VAL A 199 -0.32 -12.08 26.02
N ASN A 200 -0.24 -13.24 26.68
CA ASN A 200 -0.62 -13.33 28.08
C ASN A 200 0.45 -12.65 28.94
N SER A 201 0.09 -11.55 29.60
CA SER A 201 1.02 -10.73 30.39
C SER A 201 1.62 -11.45 31.59
N ARG A 202 0.99 -12.53 32.08
CA ARG A 202 1.51 -13.30 33.22
C ARG A 202 2.51 -14.38 32.79
N SER A 203 2.19 -15.11 31.72
CA SER A 203 3.01 -16.24 31.26
C SER A 203 3.98 -15.90 30.13
N GLY A 204 3.83 -14.74 29.48
CA GLY A 204 4.58 -14.36 28.28
C GLY A 204 4.20 -15.17 27.03
N LYS A 205 3.23 -16.09 27.12
CA LYS A 205 2.84 -16.95 26.01
C LYS A 205 1.93 -16.22 25.02
N MET A 206 2.04 -16.58 23.74
CA MET A 206 1.13 -16.13 22.70
C MET A 206 -0.30 -16.60 22.98
N VAL A 207 -1.25 -15.72 22.72
CA VAL A 207 -2.69 -16.03 22.69
C VAL A 207 -3.16 -15.90 21.25
N ALA A 208 -3.94 -16.86 20.75
CA ALA A 208 -4.37 -16.80 19.36
C ALA A 208 -5.46 -15.73 19.18
N ALA A 209 -5.29 -14.85 18.18
CA ALA A 209 -6.28 -13.83 17.84
C ALA A 209 -7.68 -14.41 17.57
N SER A 210 -7.74 -15.61 16.96
CA SER A 210 -9.00 -16.31 16.68
C SER A 210 -9.76 -16.79 17.92
N GLU A 211 -9.19 -16.69 19.12
CA GLU A 211 -9.92 -16.93 20.38
C GLU A 211 -10.92 -15.81 20.66
N PHE A 212 -10.71 -14.60 20.10
CA PHE A 212 -11.55 -13.43 20.36
C PHE A 212 -12.13 -12.80 19.10
N PHE A 213 -11.41 -12.85 17.99
CA PHE A 213 -11.79 -12.16 16.76
C PHE A 213 -12.31 -13.12 15.70
N PRO A 214 -13.32 -12.71 14.90
CA PRO A 214 -13.75 -13.50 13.75
C PRO A 214 -12.65 -13.56 12.68
N LYS A 215 -12.84 -14.40 11.67
CA LYS A 215 -11.88 -14.46 10.55
C LYS A 215 -11.86 -13.14 9.75
N ASP A 216 -13.03 -12.69 9.34
CA ASP A 216 -13.22 -11.55 8.43
C ASP A 216 -13.95 -10.41 9.16
N GLY A 217 -13.87 -9.18 8.63
CA GLY A 217 -14.52 -7.99 9.19
C GLY A 217 -13.55 -6.87 9.56
N MET A 218 -14.09 -5.78 10.13
CA MET A 218 -13.32 -4.59 10.58
C MET A 218 -12.23 -4.96 11.60
N VAL A 219 -12.49 -5.97 12.42
CA VAL A 219 -11.52 -6.61 13.29
C VAL A 219 -11.60 -8.08 12.98
N GLY A 220 -10.51 -8.68 12.54
CA GLY A 220 -10.47 -10.11 12.29
C GLY A 220 -9.09 -10.69 12.43
N CYS A 221 -8.83 -11.76 11.68
CA CYS A 221 -7.53 -12.44 11.67
C CYS A 221 -6.91 -12.47 10.29
N ASP A 222 -5.59 -12.51 10.25
CA ASP A 222 -4.85 -12.81 9.03
C ASP A 222 -5.04 -14.29 8.59
N ALA A 223 -4.71 -14.57 7.33
CA ALA A 223 -4.76 -15.88 6.70
C ALA A 223 -3.80 -16.91 7.33
N ILE A 224 -2.73 -16.51 8.03
CA ILE A 224 -1.77 -17.39 8.69
C ILE A 224 -2.45 -18.21 9.80
N ARG A 225 -2.05 -19.49 9.89
CA ARG A 225 -2.51 -20.45 10.91
C ARG A 225 -1.33 -20.96 11.73
N LEU A 226 -1.62 -21.37 12.96
CA LEU A 226 -0.67 -22.15 13.75
C LEU A 226 -0.40 -23.50 13.06
N PRO A 227 0.85 -24.02 13.07
CA PRO A 227 1.16 -25.33 12.53
C PRO A 227 0.22 -26.41 13.09
N ASN A 228 -0.36 -27.21 12.20
CA ASN A 228 -1.28 -28.32 12.54
C ASN A 228 -2.53 -27.91 13.34
N ARG A 229 -2.94 -26.63 13.32
CA ARG A 229 -4.14 -26.14 14.00
C ARG A 229 -4.91 -25.17 13.10
N GLN A 230 -6.21 -25.00 13.40
CA GLN A 230 -7.06 -24.01 12.69
C GLN A 230 -6.96 -22.60 13.28
N GLN A 231 -6.38 -22.48 14.48
CA GLN A 231 -6.22 -21.20 15.19
C GLN A 231 -5.35 -20.23 14.39
N ARG A 232 -5.77 -18.96 14.41
CA ARG A 232 -5.10 -17.85 13.71
C ARG A 232 -4.44 -16.95 14.76
N PRO A 233 -3.11 -16.83 14.76
CA PRO A 233 -2.38 -16.13 15.82
C PRO A 233 -2.35 -14.61 15.64
N ILE A 234 -2.59 -14.10 14.43
CA ILE A 234 -2.42 -12.69 14.08
C ILE A 234 -3.80 -12.04 13.94
N ALA A 235 -3.99 -10.93 14.65
CA ALA A 235 -5.15 -10.06 14.51
C ALA A 235 -4.85 -9.00 13.43
N GLU A 236 -5.88 -8.62 12.68
CA GLU A 236 -5.80 -7.60 11.64
C GLU A 236 -7.00 -6.66 11.78
N ILE A 237 -6.76 -5.34 11.83
CA ILE A 237 -7.84 -4.36 11.76
C ILE A 237 -7.96 -3.85 10.34
N ARG A 238 -9.20 -3.61 9.87
CA ARG A 238 -9.52 -3.17 8.51
C ARG A 238 -10.40 -1.92 8.60
N PRO A 239 -9.84 -0.77 9.00
CA PRO A 239 -10.57 0.50 9.11
C PRO A 239 -11.22 0.90 7.78
N ARG A 240 -12.24 1.78 7.87
CA ARG A 240 -12.81 2.41 6.68
C ARG A 240 -11.74 3.30 6.00
N PRO A 241 -11.54 3.19 4.68
CA PRO A 241 -10.55 3.98 3.96
C PRO A 241 -11.01 5.43 3.79
N ASP A 242 -10.06 6.37 3.81
CA ASP A 242 -10.30 7.81 3.73
C ASP A 242 -9.26 8.50 2.82
N ARG A 243 -9.59 9.70 2.32
CA ARG A 243 -8.64 10.51 1.54
C ARG A 243 -7.70 11.31 2.45
N ASP A 244 -8.17 11.68 3.63
CA ASP A 244 -7.37 12.34 4.66
C ASP A 244 -6.75 11.30 5.61
N PRO A 245 -5.41 11.23 5.72
CA PRO A 245 -4.75 10.34 6.67
C PRO A 245 -5.19 10.55 8.12
N GLN A 246 -5.53 11.77 8.54
CA GLN A 246 -5.97 12.04 9.92
C GLN A 246 -7.34 11.40 10.21
N HIS A 247 -8.26 11.43 9.24
CA HIS A 247 -9.53 10.70 9.34
C HIS A 247 -9.34 9.18 9.34
N LEU A 248 -8.40 8.66 8.53
CA LEU A 248 -8.05 7.24 8.57
C LEU A 248 -7.55 6.82 9.96
N ILE A 249 -6.77 7.66 10.66
CA ILE A 249 -6.35 7.41 12.05
C ILE A 249 -7.54 7.35 13.02
N VAL A 250 -8.55 8.20 12.83
CA VAL A 250 -9.80 8.11 13.61
C VAL A 250 -10.49 6.78 13.38
N ASN A 251 -10.59 6.34 12.11
CA ASN A 251 -11.18 5.04 11.75
C ASN A 251 -10.39 3.86 12.34
N ILE A 252 -9.07 3.94 12.38
CA ILE A 252 -8.19 2.95 13.04
C ILE A 252 -8.49 2.88 14.53
N ARG A 253 -8.56 4.03 15.20
CA ARG A 253 -8.89 4.09 16.63
C ARG A 253 -10.24 3.45 16.93
N ASP A 254 -11.24 3.66 16.07
CA ASP A 254 -12.55 3.05 16.25
C ASP A 254 -12.55 1.54 16.01
N ALA A 255 -11.76 1.05 15.05
CA ALA A 255 -11.51 -0.38 14.87
C ALA A 255 -10.83 -1.00 16.12
N LEU A 256 -9.83 -0.33 16.71
CA LEU A 256 -9.19 -0.76 17.96
C LEU A 256 -10.16 -0.77 19.15
N ARG A 257 -11.07 0.21 19.24
CA ARG A 257 -12.14 0.22 20.26
C ARG A 257 -13.08 -0.97 20.09
N ASN A 258 -13.45 -1.31 18.85
CA ASN A 258 -14.27 -2.49 18.57
C ASN A 258 -13.54 -3.77 18.94
N ALA A 259 -12.25 -3.89 18.59
CA ALA A 259 -11.43 -5.02 19.01
C ALA A 259 -11.41 -5.12 20.55
N ASN A 260 -11.35 -3.98 21.26
CA ASN A 260 -11.21 -3.98 22.71
C ASN A 260 -12.52 -4.42 23.40
N ARG A 261 -13.66 -4.22 22.74
CA ARG A 261 -14.95 -4.78 23.20
C ARG A 261 -14.99 -6.31 23.07
N LEU A 262 -14.36 -6.87 22.02
CA LEU A 262 -14.29 -8.31 21.80
C LEU A 262 -13.25 -8.99 22.69
N ALA A 263 -12.15 -8.31 23.01
CA ALA A 263 -11.08 -8.81 23.88
C ALA A 263 -10.72 -7.80 24.99
N PRO A 264 -11.61 -7.57 25.98
CA PRO A 264 -11.44 -6.54 27.02
C PRO A 264 -10.44 -6.93 28.12
N TYR A 265 -9.75 -8.05 27.99
CA TYR A 265 -8.98 -8.68 29.06
C TYR A 265 -7.66 -7.94 29.35
N PRO A 266 -7.43 -7.43 30.59
CA PRO A 266 -6.22 -6.70 30.95
C PRO A 266 -4.95 -7.56 30.97
N ASN A 267 -5.09 -8.86 31.23
CA ASN A 267 -3.98 -9.82 31.23
C ASN A 267 -3.60 -10.30 29.82
N VAL A 268 -4.29 -9.84 28.77
CA VAL A 268 -3.96 -10.14 27.38
C VAL A 268 -3.47 -8.86 26.73
N LYS A 269 -2.15 -8.68 26.66
CA LYS A 269 -1.48 -7.55 26.04
C LYS A 269 -1.55 -7.62 24.51
N TRP A 270 -1.72 -6.49 23.85
CA TRP A 270 -1.67 -6.42 22.39
C TRP A 270 -0.38 -5.75 21.95
N VAL A 271 0.37 -6.40 21.06
CA VAL A 271 1.70 -5.96 20.64
C VAL A 271 1.76 -5.86 19.12
N ALA A 272 2.29 -4.74 18.63
CA ALA A 272 2.54 -4.46 17.21
C ALA A 272 4.06 -4.49 16.94
N GLY A 273 4.52 -3.94 15.81
CA GLY A 273 5.92 -3.96 15.39
C GLY A 273 6.18 -4.97 14.27
N SER A 274 7.39 -5.54 14.22
CA SER A 274 7.83 -6.36 13.10
C SER A 274 7.63 -7.87 13.32
N GLN A 275 8.10 -8.41 14.45
CA GLN A 275 7.97 -9.84 14.74
C GLN A 275 7.87 -10.08 16.26
N PRO A 276 6.70 -9.86 16.88
CA PRO A 276 6.53 -10.05 18.32
C PRO A 276 6.82 -11.47 18.81
N PHE A 277 6.58 -12.49 17.96
CA PHE A 277 6.88 -13.88 18.26
C PHE A 277 7.68 -14.55 17.14
N PRO A 278 8.66 -15.41 17.48
CA PRO A 278 9.43 -16.16 16.48
C PRO A 278 8.53 -16.93 15.52
N GLY A 279 8.75 -16.75 14.22
CA GLY A 279 7.99 -17.41 13.17
C GLY A 279 6.74 -16.67 12.68
N TYR A 280 6.30 -15.61 13.38
CA TYR A 280 5.10 -14.85 13.03
C TYR A 280 5.46 -13.38 12.79
N SER A 281 5.73 -13.06 11.53
CA SER A 281 5.96 -11.67 11.10
C SER A 281 4.62 -10.99 10.89
N ILE A 282 4.50 -9.73 11.33
CA ILE A 282 3.32 -8.89 11.13
C ILE A 282 3.72 -7.59 10.43
N GLY A 283 2.78 -6.87 9.83
CA GLY A 283 3.00 -5.67 9.05
C GLY A 283 1.88 -4.66 9.19
N GLY A 284 2.16 -3.41 8.80
CA GLY A 284 1.20 -2.32 8.83
C GLY A 284 0.69 -2.00 7.44
N HIS A 285 0.19 -2.96 6.66
CA HIS A 285 0.12 -2.74 5.21
C HIS A 285 -0.78 -1.54 4.86
N ILE A 286 -0.35 -0.76 3.88
CA ILE A 286 -0.99 0.51 3.50
C ILE A 286 -1.58 0.34 2.10
N HIS A 287 -2.85 0.68 1.94
CA HIS A 287 -3.58 0.51 0.68
C HIS A 287 -3.72 1.85 0.00
N PHE A 288 -3.44 1.87 -1.29
CA PHE A 288 -3.56 3.04 -2.14
C PHE A 288 -4.59 2.78 -3.23
N SER A 289 -5.61 3.64 -3.30
CA SER A 289 -6.63 3.65 -4.34
C SER A 289 -6.62 4.98 -5.08
N ASN A 290 -7.25 5.02 -6.26
CA ASN A 290 -7.21 6.16 -7.20
C ASN A 290 -5.80 6.50 -7.72
N ILE A 291 -4.88 5.54 -7.68
CA ILE A 291 -3.56 5.68 -8.27
C ILE A 291 -3.15 4.38 -8.96
N THR A 292 -2.50 4.50 -10.11
CA THR A 292 -1.98 3.35 -10.85
C THR A 292 -0.66 2.89 -10.24
N LEU A 293 -0.60 1.63 -9.83
CA LEU A 293 0.64 0.99 -9.41
C LEU A 293 1.64 0.99 -10.57
N ASN A 294 2.85 1.46 -10.28
CA ASN A 294 3.94 1.57 -11.23
C ASN A 294 5.29 1.39 -10.51
N ALA A 295 6.35 1.10 -11.26
CA ALA A 295 7.68 0.83 -10.70
C ALA A 295 8.27 2.06 -9.99
N GLY A 296 8.13 3.25 -10.57
CA GLY A 296 8.58 4.51 -9.98
C GLY A 296 7.92 4.80 -8.63
N LEU A 297 6.62 4.56 -8.51
CA LEU A 297 5.87 4.72 -7.28
C LEU A 297 6.37 3.76 -6.18
N LEU A 298 6.64 2.50 -6.51
CA LEU A 298 7.19 1.54 -5.54
C LEU A 298 8.60 1.97 -5.07
N ARG A 299 9.43 2.46 -5.99
CA ARG A 299 10.76 3.00 -5.64
C ARG A 299 10.64 4.21 -4.73
N ALA A 300 9.73 5.14 -5.00
CA ALA A 300 9.50 6.29 -4.12
C ALA A 300 9.01 5.84 -2.73
N LEU A 301 8.09 4.87 -2.66
CA LEU A 301 7.66 4.31 -1.38
C LEU A 301 8.82 3.67 -0.62
N ASP A 302 9.66 2.86 -1.26
CA ASP A 302 10.81 2.24 -0.58
C ASP A 302 11.84 3.29 -0.11
N ASN A 303 12.19 4.26 -0.96
CA ASN A 303 13.22 5.25 -0.67
C ASN A 303 12.79 6.29 0.38
N TYR A 304 11.53 6.74 0.37
CA TYR A 304 11.10 7.86 1.21
C TYR A 304 10.22 7.44 2.39
N LEU A 305 9.38 6.41 2.22
CA LEU A 305 8.57 5.86 3.32
C LEU A 305 9.29 4.66 3.97
N GLY A 306 9.80 3.73 3.17
CA GLY A 306 10.44 2.49 3.62
C GLY A 306 11.68 2.75 4.45
N ILE A 307 12.62 3.59 3.96
CA ILE A 307 13.83 3.97 4.71
C ILE A 307 13.48 4.74 5.99
N SER A 308 12.54 5.68 5.92
CA SER A 308 12.12 6.48 7.09
C SER A 308 11.55 5.60 8.20
N VAL A 309 10.69 4.63 7.85
CA VAL A 309 10.17 3.65 8.81
C VAL A 309 11.26 2.69 9.29
N PHE A 310 12.14 2.24 8.38
CA PHE A 310 13.29 1.41 8.71
C PHE A 310 14.18 2.05 9.79
N LEU A 311 14.37 3.37 9.76
CA LEU A 311 15.25 4.06 10.71
C LEU A 311 14.66 4.18 12.12
N ILE A 312 13.33 4.08 12.27
CA ILE A 312 12.64 4.20 13.56
C ILE A 312 12.12 2.87 14.10
N GLU A 313 12.13 1.79 13.31
CA GLU A 313 11.71 0.47 13.78
C GLU A 313 12.80 -0.31 14.54
N ASP A 314 12.38 -1.23 15.42
CA ASP A 314 13.31 -2.13 16.13
C ASP A 314 13.93 -3.14 15.15
N GLN A 315 15.21 -2.95 14.82
CA GLN A 315 15.91 -3.82 13.88
C GLN A 315 16.07 -5.27 14.36
N THR A 316 16.00 -5.51 15.68
CA THR A 316 16.14 -6.84 16.27
C THR A 316 15.06 -7.80 15.76
N THR A 317 13.85 -7.29 15.57
CA THR A 317 12.69 -8.04 15.06
C THR A 317 12.51 -7.80 13.56
N ALA A 318 12.77 -6.58 13.06
CA ALA A 318 12.59 -6.24 11.65
C ALA A 318 13.48 -7.06 10.71
N VAL A 319 14.75 -7.28 11.05
CA VAL A 319 15.66 -8.12 10.25
C VAL A 319 15.12 -9.54 10.11
N LYS A 320 14.53 -10.09 11.17
CA LYS A 320 13.95 -11.43 11.14
C LYS A 320 12.69 -11.47 10.29
N ARG A 321 11.84 -10.43 10.36
CA ARG A 321 10.67 -10.26 9.50
C ARG A 321 11.06 -10.31 8.02
N ARG A 322 12.02 -9.49 7.60
CA ARG A 322 12.48 -9.33 6.20
C ARG A 322 13.03 -10.61 5.56
N ARG A 323 13.40 -11.63 6.35
CA ARG A 323 13.79 -12.96 5.82
C ARG A 323 12.66 -13.60 5.00
N ARG A 324 11.40 -13.38 5.40
CA ARG A 324 10.22 -14.01 4.79
C ARG A 324 9.17 -13.02 4.33
N TYR A 325 9.05 -11.86 4.98
CA TYR A 325 7.98 -10.90 4.76
C TYR A 325 8.47 -9.46 4.89
N GLY A 326 7.94 -8.52 4.12
CA GLY A 326 8.32 -7.12 4.19
C GLY A 326 9.60 -6.79 3.43
N ARG A 327 9.80 -7.40 2.27
CA ARG A 327 10.96 -7.14 1.41
C ARG A 327 10.80 -5.79 0.70
N LEU A 328 11.90 -5.30 0.13
CA LEU A 328 11.85 -4.14 -0.76
C LEU A 328 10.87 -4.40 -1.90
N SER A 329 10.08 -3.38 -2.20
CA SER A 329 9.05 -3.36 -3.24
C SER A 329 8.06 -4.51 -3.12
N GLU A 330 7.75 -4.96 -1.90
CA GLU A 330 6.73 -5.98 -1.68
C GLU A 330 5.35 -5.34 -1.71
N TYR A 331 4.51 -5.79 -2.65
CA TYR A 331 3.17 -5.28 -2.86
C TYR A 331 2.18 -6.40 -3.19
N ARG A 332 0.90 -6.06 -3.14
CA ARG A 332 -0.19 -6.91 -3.63
C ARG A 332 -1.23 -6.07 -4.37
N THR A 333 -1.61 -6.50 -5.57
CA THR A 333 -2.72 -5.87 -6.31
C THR A 333 -4.07 -6.28 -5.72
N LYS A 334 -5.05 -5.37 -5.75
CA LYS A 334 -6.41 -5.62 -5.28
C LYS A 334 -7.38 -5.68 -6.47
N SER A 335 -8.36 -6.58 -6.42
CA SER A 335 -9.32 -6.81 -7.51
C SER A 335 -10.25 -5.62 -7.77
N HIS A 336 -10.55 -4.85 -6.74
CA HIS A 336 -11.38 -3.64 -6.82
C HIS A 336 -10.58 -2.38 -7.24
N GLY A 337 -9.36 -2.54 -7.74
CA GLY A 337 -8.44 -1.45 -8.06
C GLY A 337 -7.55 -1.03 -6.88
N GLY A 338 -6.42 -0.41 -7.20
CA GLY A 338 -5.39 -0.03 -6.23
C GLY A 338 -4.44 -1.18 -5.85
N PHE A 339 -3.61 -0.94 -4.84
CA PHE A 339 -2.63 -1.90 -4.35
C PHE A 339 -2.34 -1.71 -2.86
N GLU A 340 -1.76 -2.75 -2.26
CA GLU A 340 -1.28 -2.80 -0.89
C GLU A 340 0.26 -2.78 -0.89
N TYR A 341 0.87 -1.87 -0.13
CA TYR A 341 2.31 -1.79 0.11
C TYR A 341 2.65 -2.46 1.45
N ARG A 342 3.63 -3.37 1.43
CA ARG A 342 3.82 -4.39 2.49
C ARG A 342 5.19 -4.36 3.15
N THR A 343 6.08 -3.48 2.70
CA THR A 343 7.45 -3.38 3.20
C THR A 343 7.55 -3.00 4.68
N PRO A 344 6.78 -2.02 5.22
CA PRO A 344 6.87 -1.65 6.63
C PRO A 344 6.40 -2.73 7.61
N GLY A 345 7.03 -2.79 8.79
CA GLY A 345 6.48 -3.48 9.96
C GLY A 345 5.15 -2.87 10.42
N SER A 346 4.50 -3.46 11.42
CA SER A 346 3.26 -2.90 11.98
C SER A 346 3.55 -1.63 12.78
N TRP A 347 3.36 -0.49 12.12
CA TRP A 347 3.44 0.85 12.70
C TRP A 347 2.31 1.18 13.71
N LEU A 348 1.43 0.21 14.00
CA LEU A 348 0.33 0.33 14.97
C LEU A 348 0.83 0.44 16.43
N VAL A 349 2.14 0.49 16.66
CA VAL A 349 2.80 0.59 17.99
C VAL A 349 2.34 1.78 18.83
N SER A 350 2.02 2.92 18.21
CA SER A 350 1.38 4.06 18.86
C SER A 350 0.56 4.89 17.87
N LYS A 351 -0.32 5.75 18.40
CA LYS A 351 -1.11 6.67 17.58
C LYS A 351 -0.21 7.64 16.82
N GLU A 352 0.80 8.18 17.48
CA GLU A 352 1.72 9.19 16.93
C GLU A 352 2.52 8.62 15.74
N ILE A 353 3.06 7.41 15.89
CA ILE A 353 3.80 6.72 14.82
C ILE A 353 2.88 6.38 13.66
N ALA A 354 1.68 5.87 13.94
CA ALA A 354 0.70 5.57 12.91
C ALA A 354 0.31 6.81 12.11
N THR A 355 0.06 7.93 12.77
CA THR A 355 -0.25 9.20 12.11
C THR A 355 0.91 9.62 11.22
N ALA A 356 2.14 9.65 11.74
CA ALA A 356 3.32 10.07 10.99
C ALA A 356 3.54 9.21 9.73
N VAL A 357 3.42 7.89 9.86
CA VAL A 357 3.59 6.94 8.75
C VAL A 357 2.50 7.13 7.68
N LEU A 358 1.23 7.28 8.07
CA LEU A 358 0.15 7.47 7.10
C LEU A 358 0.18 8.85 6.42
N CYS A 359 0.55 9.90 7.15
CA CYS A 359 0.76 11.24 6.57
C CYS A 359 1.95 11.25 5.61
N LEU A 360 3.09 10.65 6.00
CA LEU A 360 4.24 10.50 5.09
C LEU A 360 3.89 9.68 3.85
N ALA A 361 3.15 8.58 4.03
CA ALA A 361 2.65 7.78 2.90
C ALA A 361 1.76 8.61 1.97
N LYS A 362 0.88 9.47 2.49
CA LYS A 362 0.06 10.40 1.69
C LYS A 362 0.91 11.36 0.88
N ILE A 363 1.95 11.95 1.49
CA ILE A 363 2.87 12.88 0.80
C ILE A 363 3.57 12.16 -0.35
N VAL A 364 4.27 11.06 -0.03
CA VAL A 364 5.08 10.30 -1.00
C VAL A 364 4.24 9.80 -2.17
N VAL A 365 3.11 9.14 -1.90
CA VAL A 365 2.26 8.58 -2.96
C VAL A 365 1.66 9.69 -3.85
N SER A 366 1.33 10.84 -3.27
CA SER A 366 0.67 11.94 -3.99
C SER A 366 1.66 12.76 -4.83
N ARG A 367 2.96 12.66 -4.56
CA ARG A 367 4.03 13.45 -5.20
C ARG A 367 5.20 12.61 -5.71
N TYR A 368 5.03 11.30 -5.84
CA TYR A 368 6.12 10.37 -6.20
C TYR A 368 6.89 10.75 -7.48
N ALA A 369 6.25 11.41 -8.45
CA ALA A 369 6.92 11.86 -9.68
C ALA A 369 7.91 13.02 -9.46
N GLN A 370 7.86 13.72 -8.33
CA GLN A 370 8.82 14.78 -7.96
C GLN A 370 10.00 14.22 -7.14
N LEU A 371 9.87 13.00 -6.63
CA LEU A 371 10.84 12.34 -5.77
C LEU A 371 11.83 11.52 -6.61
N GLN A 372 12.97 12.12 -6.96
CA GLN A 372 13.96 11.54 -7.89
C GLN A 372 15.09 10.75 -7.20
N GLY A 373 15.19 10.82 -5.87
CA GLY A 373 16.21 10.11 -5.10
C GLY A 373 16.09 8.59 -5.22
N ASN A 374 17.23 7.93 -5.40
CA ASN A 374 17.32 6.48 -5.57
C ASN A 374 18.43 5.88 -4.68
N TYR A 375 18.21 5.97 -3.37
CA TYR A 375 19.13 5.59 -2.30
C TYR A 375 19.30 4.08 -2.11
N LEU A 376 18.46 3.27 -2.76
CA LEU A 376 18.51 1.81 -2.74
C LEU A 376 19.12 1.20 -4.02
N ASN A 377 19.68 2.02 -4.93
CA ASN A 377 20.18 1.57 -6.23
C ASN A 377 21.63 1.08 -6.22
N ASN A 378 22.00 0.29 -5.21
CA ASN A 378 23.29 -0.40 -5.15
C ASN A 378 23.18 -1.60 -4.20
N ALA A 379 24.15 -2.51 -4.26
CA ALA A 379 24.10 -3.75 -3.50
C ALA A 379 24.26 -3.49 -2.01
N GLU A 380 25.09 -2.53 -1.63
CA GLU A 380 25.42 -2.16 -0.26
C GLU A 380 24.17 -1.67 0.49
N ALA A 381 23.40 -0.76 -0.11
CA ALA A 381 22.16 -0.22 0.43
C ALA A 381 21.12 -1.32 0.64
N GLN A 382 20.92 -2.19 -0.36
CA GLN A 382 19.94 -3.27 -0.25
C GLN A 382 20.38 -4.30 0.79
N GLN A 383 21.69 -4.60 0.90
CA GLN A 383 22.22 -5.41 1.98
C GLN A 383 22.04 -4.75 3.35
N ALA A 384 22.30 -3.45 3.48
CA ALA A 384 22.09 -2.69 4.71
C ALA A 384 20.64 -2.80 5.18
N PHE A 385 19.68 -2.68 4.26
CA PHE A 385 18.25 -2.86 4.55
C PHE A 385 17.93 -4.25 5.11
N TYR A 386 18.49 -5.31 4.52
CA TYR A 386 18.25 -6.67 4.99
C TYR A 386 19.04 -7.05 6.25
N LYS A 387 20.18 -6.40 6.50
CA LYS A 387 21.00 -6.59 7.71
C LYS A 387 20.55 -5.73 8.89
N GLY A 388 19.70 -4.73 8.65
CA GLY A 388 19.26 -3.79 9.68
C GLY A 388 20.32 -2.75 10.04
N ASP A 389 21.20 -2.42 9.09
CA ASP A 389 22.23 -1.40 9.28
C ASP A 389 21.61 0.00 9.19
N GLN A 390 21.32 0.58 10.35
CA GLN A 390 20.76 1.91 10.46
C GLN A 390 21.78 3.02 10.21
N GLU A 391 23.08 2.79 10.44
CA GLU A 391 24.08 3.85 10.24
C GLU A 391 24.22 4.19 8.74
N TYR A 392 24.15 3.18 7.87
CA TYR A 392 24.15 3.40 6.41
C TYR A 392 23.09 4.42 5.98
N PHE A 393 21.85 4.25 6.46
CA PHE A 393 20.75 5.12 6.07
C PHE A 393 20.65 6.42 6.88
N ARG A 394 21.14 6.45 8.12
CA ARG A 394 21.25 7.70 8.89
C ARG A 394 22.13 8.72 8.17
N ALA A 395 23.23 8.26 7.56
CA ALA A 395 24.12 9.12 6.77
C ALA A 395 23.44 9.75 5.52
N LEU A 396 22.36 9.12 5.02
CA LEU A 396 21.60 9.59 3.87
C LEU A 396 20.33 10.36 4.26
N PHE A 397 19.92 10.30 5.52
CA PHE A 397 18.59 10.75 5.96
C PHE A 397 18.36 12.24 5.74
N SER A 398 19.36 13.11 5.94
CA SER A 398 19.22 14.55 5.71
C SER A 398 18.84 14.87 4.25
N LYS A 399 19.40 14.11 3.28
CA LYS A 399 19.06 14.25 1.86
C LYS A 399 17.64 13.75 1.58
N ILE A 400 17.30 12.57 2.11
CA ILE A 400 15.96 11.97 1.97
C ILE A 400 14.89 12.92 2.52
N TRP A 401 15.14 13.52 3.67
CA TRP A 401 14.18 14.38 4.34
C TRP A 401 14.04 15.75 3.66
N ALA A 402 15.14 16.33 3.17
CA ALA A 402 15.10 17.58 2.40
C ALA A 402 14.23 17.48 1.13
N ASP A 403 14.31 16.35 0.42
CA ASP A 403 13.43 16.07 -0.72
C ASP A 403 11.95 16.02 -0.33
N ILE A 404 11.63 15.48 0.85
CA ILE A 404 10.26 15.45 1.39
C ILE A 404 9.81 16.87 1.74
N GLU A 405 10.63 17.65 2.44
CA GLU A 405 10.32 19.02 2.87
C GLU A 405 10.12 19.99 1.71
N ALA A 406 10.76 19.72 0.56
CA ALA A 406 10.58 20.50 -0.66
C ALA A 406 9.19 20.31 -1.32
N LEU A 407 8.43 19.28 -0.92
CA LEU A 407 7.10 19.02 -1.48
C LEU A 407 6.05 19.96 -0.88
N ASP A 408 5.12 20.42 -1.73
CA ASP A 408 3.98 21.27 -1.35
C ASP A 408 3.16 20.68 -0.18
N LEU A 409 2.88 19.37 -0.21
CA LEU A 409 2.10 18.67 0.81
C LEU A 409 2.83 18.49 2.15
N ALA A 410 4.15 18.65 2.21
CA ALA A 410 4.89 18.46 3.46
C ALA A 410 4.48 19.50 4.51
N SER A 411 4.26 20.75 4.07
CA SER A 411 3.79 21.84 4.94
C SER A 411 2.46 21.52 5.62
N GLN A 412 1.54 20.86 4.92
CA GLN A 412 0.22 20.50 5.43
C GLN A 412 0.28 19.50 6.60
N TYR A 413 1.22 18.55 6.55
CA TYR A 413 1.35 17.49 7.55
C TYR A 413 2.62 17.60 8.41
N ALA A 414 3.29 18.76 8.41
CA ALA A 414 4.58 18.95 9.06
C ALA A 414 4.57 18.55 10.55
N ALA A 415 3.53 18.96 11.29
CA ALA A 415 3.36 18.60 12.69
C ALA A 415 3.18 17.08 12.87
N ASP A 416 2.42 16.43 11.99
CA ASP A 416 2.13 15.00 12.06
C ASP A 416 3.36 14.13 11.79
N ILE A 417 4.22 14.54 10.87
CA ILE A 417 5.41 13.77 10.47
C ILE A 417 6.66 14.08 11.31
N SER A 418 6.63 15.16 12.09
CA SER A 418 7.79 15.69 12.85
C SER A 418 8.44 14.70 13.82
N ILE A 419 7.69 13.70 14.29
CA ILE A 419 8.24 12.67 15.18
C ILE A 419 9.29 11.80 14.49
N ILE A 420 9.22 11.62 13.16
CA ILE A 420 10.15 10.79 12.39
C ILE A 420 11.58 11.35 12.45
N PRO A 421 11.86 12.59 12.00
CA PRO A 421 13.21 13.15 12.07
C PRO A 421 13.68 13.25 13.52
N TRP A 422 12.80 13.64 14.46
CA TRP A 422 13.16 13.68 15.87
C TRP A 422 13.65 12.33 16.40
N MET A 423 12.94 11.23 16.11
CA MET A 423 13.36 9.89 16.53
C MET A 423 14.69 9.48 15.89
N ILE A 424 14.90 9.80 14.62
CA ILE A 424 16.10 9.41 13.89
C ILE A 424 17.33 10.15 14.42
N GLU A 425 17.22 11.46 14.61
CA GLU A 425 18.27 12.33 15.17
C GLU A 425 18.64 11.93 16.60
N ASN A 426 17.63 11.60 17.42
CA ASN A 426 17.82 11.19 18.81
C ASN A 426 18.09 9.69 18.97
N ARG A 427 18.24 8.94 17.86
CA ARG A 427 18.52 7.50 17.85
C ARG A 427 17.49 6.68 18.66
N VAL A 428 16.24 7.10 18.63
CA VAL A 428 15.10 6.44 19.28
C VAL A 428 14.44 5.48 18.30
N SER A 429 14.20 4.24 18.75
CA SER A 429 13.36 3.28 18.04
C SER A 429 12.00 3.15 18.72
N TRP A 430 10.97 2.76 17.96
CA TRP A 430 9.67 2.46 18.56
C TRP A 430 9.74 1.26 19.49
N ASP A 431 8.81 1.19 20.44
CA ASP A 431 8.77 0.12 21.44
C ASP A 431 7.71 -0.92 21.10
N GLU A 432 8.15 -2.05 20.52
CA GLU A 432 7.28 -3.18 20.15
C GLU A 432 6.76 -3.96 21.37
N LYS A 433 7.31 -3.71 22.57
CA LYS A 433 6.92 -4.43 23.77
C LYS A 433 5.71 -3.79 24.44
N LYS A 434 5.33 -2.54 24.13
CA LYS A 434 4.20 -1.85 24.80
C LYS A 434 2.84 -2.43 24.42
N ASP A 435 1.88 -2.32 25.34
CA ASP A 435 0.48 -2.65 25.02
C ASP A 435 -0.07 -1.53 24.15
N LEU A 436 -0.43 -1.85 22.90
CA LEU A 436 -0.89 -0.83 21.98
C LEU A 436 -2.18 -0.14 22.46
N ARG A 437 -2.98 -0.79 23.31
CA ARG A 437 -4.17 -0.13 23.90
C ARG A 437 -3.77 1.06 24.75
N ARG A 438 -2.64 0.99 25.46
CA ARG A 438 -2.14 2.09 26.29
C ARG A 438 -1.62 3.23 25.43
N THR A 439 -0.80 2.92 24.41
CA THR A 439 -0.23 3.94 23.52
C THR A 439 -1.29 4.61 22.64
N TRP A 440 -2.39 3.93 22.35
CA TRP A 440 -3.55 4.50 21.65
C TRP A 440 -4.62 5.11 22.57
N LYS A 441 -4.40 5.12 23.89
CA LYS A 441 -5.36 5.59 24.90
C LYS A 441 -6.74 4.95 24.75
N ILE A 442 -6.77 3.65 24.44
CA ILE A 442 -7.98 2.81 24.36
C ILE A 442 -8.31 2.33 25.77
N THR A 443 -9.31 2.94 26.38
CA THR A 443 -9.85 2.50 27.67
C THR A 443 -10.85 1.38 27.48
N ALA A 444 -10.93 0.48 28.48
CA ALA A 444 -12.04 -0.45 28.56
C ALA A 444 -13.35 0.36 28.64
N PRO A 445 -14.43 -0.06 27.94
CA PRO A 445 -15.73 0.52 28.22
C PRO A 445 -16.00 0.36 29.72
N LYS A 446 -16.30 1.46 30.42
CA LYS A 446 -16.93 1.36 31.74
C LYS A 446 -18.14 0.46 31.51
N LYS A 447 -18.29 -0.63 32.29
CA LYS A 447 -19.59 -1.31 32.36
C LYS A 447 -20.60 -0.18 32.55
N LYS A 448 -21.52 0.02 31.60
CA LYS A 448 -22.77 0.67 31.98
C LYS A 448 -23.28 -0.23 33.08
N GLU A 449 -23.28 0.24 34.32
CA GLU A 449 -24.25 -0.27 35.26
C GLU A 449 -25.56 -0.19 34.51
N GLU A 450 -26.12 -1.36 34.20
CA GLU A 450 -27.51 -1.45 33.82
C GLU A 450 -28.23 -0.78 34.98
N GLN A 451 -28.63 0.48 34.78
CA GLN A 451 -29.71 1.06 35.55
C GLN A 451 -30.90 0.16 35.21
N PHE A 452 -31.07 -0.89 36.00
CA PHE A 452 -32.35 -1.53 36.17
C PHE A 452 -33.28 -0.40 36.61
N ILE A 453 -34.04 0.13 35.66
CA ILE A 453 -35.24 0.88 35.97
C ILE A 453 -36.06 -0.10 36.80
N ALA A 454 -36.20 0.18 38.11
CA ALA A 454 -37.06 -0.61 38.96
C ALA A 454 -38.44 -0.68 38.29
N ALA A 455 -39.11 -1.83 38.37
CA ALA A 455 -40.43 -2.00 37.74
C ALA A 455 -41.43 -0.89 38.13
N ASP A 456 -41.20 -0.24 39.27
CA ASP A 456 -41.98 0.88 39.79
C ASP A 456 -41.80 2.18 38.99
N ASP A 457 -40.61 2.47 38.46
CA ASP A 457 -40.35 3.66 37.63
C ASP A 457 -40.98 3.53 36.23
N LEU A 458 -41.04 2.31 35.70
CA LEU A 458 -41.75 2.03 34.46
C LEU A 458 -43.27 2.14 34.64
N ALA A 459 -43.80 1.70 35.78
CA ALA A 459 -45.22 1.84 36.12
C ALA A 459 -45.63 3.32 36.28
N ALA A 460 -44.78 4.16 36.88
CA ALA A 460 -45.03 5.60 37.03
C ALA A 460 -45.09 6.33 35.67
N SER A 461 -44.16 6.03 34.74
CA SER A 461 -44.17 6.65 33.39
C SER A 461 -45.35 6.21 32.52
N ILE A 462 -45.86 4.99 32.71
CA ILE A 462 -47.05 4.50 32.01
C ILE A 462 -48.31 5.17 32.57
N ALA A 463 -48.40 5.39 33.89
CA ALA A 463 -49.54 6.08 34.51
C ALA A 463 -49.65 7.56 34.08
N GLU A 464 -48.53 8.27 33.90
CA GLU A 464 -48.53 9.63 33.32
C GLU A 464 -48.96 9.68 31.85
N THR A 465 -48.72 8.60 31.09
CA THR A 465 -49.03 8.56 29.65
C THR A 465 -50.52 8.29 29.37
N TYR A 466 -51.28 7.74 30.32
CA TYR A 466 -52.72 7.43 30.18
C TYR A 466 -53.65 8.35 31.00
N GLY A 467 -53.10 9.39 31.62
CA GLY A 467 -53.81 10.31 32.50
C GLY A 467 -54.36 11.58 31.87
N GLU A 468 -54.41 11.73 30.55
CA GLU A 468 -55.06 12.88 29.91
C GLU A 468 -55.68 12.49 28.58
N ARG A 469 -57.00 12.22 28.60
CA ARG A 469 -57.96 12.55 27.53
C ARG A 469 -59.35 12.03 27.90
N ASN A 470 -60.15 12.92 28.45
CA ASN A 470 -61.59 12.96 28.24
C ASN A 470 -62.02 14.41 28.50
N ASP A 471 -62.25 15.19 27.43
CA ASP A 471 -63.55 15.85 27.32
C ASP A 471 -63.89 16.28 25.87
N SER A 472 -65.20 16.33 25.61
CA SER A 472 -65.94 16.77 24.40
C SER A 472 -66.15 15.82 23.21
N GLY A 473 -67.08 14.88 23.43
CA GLY A 473 -68.33 14.67 22.68
C GLY A 473 -68.45 14.88 21.16
N HIS A 474 -68.90 13.84 20.45
CA HIS A 474 -70.17 13.85 19.69
C HIS A 474 -70.53 12.46 19.16
N ALA A 475 -71.84 12.19 19.14
CA ALA A 475 -72.50 10.92 18.86
C ALA A 475 -72.49 10.53 17.37
N ASN A 476 -72.47 9.22 17.08
CA ASN A 476 -73.58 8.50 16.44
C ASN A 476 -73.24 7.04 16.04
N ASN A 477 -74.23 6.19 16.31
CA ASN A 477 -74.69 4.99 15.59
C ASN A 477 -73.77 3.78 15.42
N ASP A 478 -73.98 2.83 16.33
CA ASP A 478 -74.63 1.51 16.12
C ASP A 478 -74.48 0.72 14.81
N SER A 479 -74.41 -0.59 15.06
CA SER A 479 -74.76 -1.75 14.23
C SER A 479 -73.66 -2.22 13.25
N ASP A 480 -73.37 -3.51 13.08
CA ASP A 480 -73.90 -4.72 13.69
C ASP A 480 -73.02 -5.91 13.26
N LEU A 481 -73.22 -7.04 13.95
CA LEU A 481 -73.12 -8.42 13.45
C LEU A 481 -71.72 -8.94 13.03
N SER A 482 -71.13 -9.82 13.86
CA SER A 482 -71.28 -11.29 13.77
C SER A 482 -70.25 -11.91 12.80
N GLN A 483 -69.65 -13.08 12.98
CA GLN A 483 -69.96 -14.23 13.81
C GLN A 483 -68.74 -15.17 13.69
N THR A 484 -68.43 -15.89 14.79
CA THR A 484 -67.96 -17.31 14.83
C THR A 484 -66.70 -17.72 14.03
N GLY A 485 -65.75 -18.49 14.56
CA GLY A 485 -65.76 -19.33 15.74
C GLY A 485 -64.88 -20.56 15.49
N ASN A 486 -64.00 -20.85 16.47
CA ASN A 486 -63.36 -22.14 16.81
C ASN A 486 -62.42 -22.83 15.78
N ARG A 487 -61.12 -23.05 16.05
CA ARG A 487 -60.46 -23.95 17.04
C ARG A 487 -60.87 -25.43 16.87
N PRO A 488 -60.04 -26.45 17.28
CA PRO A 488 -58.64 -26.42 17.73
C PRO A 488 -57.74 -27.64 17.31
N ARG A 489 -56.43 -27.51 17.63
CA ARG A 489 -55.48 -28.48 18.22
C ARG A 489 -55.43 -29.97 17.81
N GLY A 490 -54.19 -30.45 17.63
CA GLY A 490 -53.72 -31.79 18.01
C GLY A 490 -52.49 -32.25 17.21
N ARG A 491 -51.24 -32.00 17.65
CA ARG A 491 -50.35 -32.78 18.55
C ARG A 491 -49.69 -34.03 17.90
N GLN A 492 -48.35 -34.05 17.98
CA GLN A 492 -47.41 -35.21 18.04
C GLN A 492 -47.26 -36.05 16.75
N SER A 493 -46.13 -36.66 16.38
CA SER A 493 -44.74 -36.78 16.91
C SER A 493 -43.92 -37.59 15.89
N SER A 494 -42.58 -37.55 15.99
CA SER A 494 -41.61 -38.65 15.66
C SER A 494 -41.53 -39.12 14.18
N THR A 495 -40.42 -39.49 13.53
CA THR A 495 -39.02 -39.79 13.88
C THR A 495 -38.29 -40.09 12.55
N ASN A 496 -36.97 -39.88 12.54
CA ASN A 496 -35.91 -40.61 11.81
C ASN A 496 -35.84 -40.58 10.26
N THR A 497 -34.82 -39.84 9.78
CA THR A 497 -33.65 -40.22 8.91
C THR A 497 -33.63 -41.56 8.15
N PRO A 498 -32.72 -41.80 7.17
CA PRO A 498 -31.92 -40.90 6.30
C PRO A 498 -31.86 -41.41 4.81
N LEU A 499 -30.98 -40.79 4.00
CA LEU A 499 -30.25 -41.33 2.82
C LEU A 499 -30.51 -40.71 1.43
N ALA A 500 -29.41 -40.11 0.95
CA ALA A 500 -28.78 -40.31 -0.34
C ALA A 500 -29.33 -39.64 -1.61
N ALA A 501 -28.55 -38.64 -2.04
CA ALA A 501 -27.96 -38.50 -3.37
C ALA A 501 -28.89 -38.30 -4.58
N ARG A 502 -28.89 -37.08 -5.12
CA ARG A 502 -28.44 -36.78 -6.51
C ARG A 502 -28.56 -35.27 -6.82
N ASN A 503 -27.44 -34.67 -7.23
CA ASN A 503 -27.37 -33.40 -7.97
C ASN A 503 -28.14 -33.49 -9.32
N PRO A 504 -28.21 -32.41 -10.13
CA PRO A 504 -28.66 -31.05 -9.84
C PRO A 504 -29.78 -30.67 -10.84
N ARG A 505 -30.69 -29.75 -10.48
CA ARG A 505 -31.56 -29.10 -11.47
C ARG A 505 -31.46 -27.59 -11.36
N THR A 506 -30.89 -27.04 -12.43
CA THR A 506 -31.03 -25.68 -12.94
C THR A 506 -32.45 -25.15 -12.84
N PHE A 507 -32.63 -24.00 -12.20
CA PHE A 507 -33.72 -23.04 -12.45
C PHE A 507 -33.12 -21.64 -12.26
N TYR A 508 -32.93 -20.88 -13.34
CA TYR A 508 -33.87 -19.87 -13.83
C TYR A 508 -34.11 -18.72 -12.84
N ASN A 509 -33.51 -17.57 -13.19
CA ASN A 509 -33.88 -16.24 -12.73
C ASN A 509 -35.38 -15.96 -12.96
N PRO A 510 -35.96 -15.13 -12.09
CA PRO A 510 -36.87 -14.09 -12.55
C PRO A 510 -36.33 -12.69 -12.24
N ARG A 511 -36.48 -11.83 -13.25
CA ARG A 511 -36.38 -10.37 -13.22
C ARG A 511 -37.29 -9.76 -12.15
N SER A 512 -36.81 -8.71 -11.48
CA SER A 512 -37.63 -7.58 -10.99
C SER A 512 -37.00 -6.30 -11.57
N THR A 513 -37.57 -5.75 -12.64
CA THR A 513 -38.55 -4.64 -12.68
C THR A 513 -38.05 -3.37 -12.03
N HIS A 514 -37.76 -2.42 -12.92
CA HIS A 514 -37.49 -1.01 -12.72
C HIS A 514 -38.53 -0.31 -11.82
N SER A 515 -38.04 0.56 -10.95
CA SER A 515 -38.75 1.77 -10.55
C SER A 515 -37.77 2.94 -10.65
N ASN A 516 -37.97 3.76 -11.68
CA ASN A 516 -37.34 5.05 -11.87
C ASN A 516 -37.85 6.01 -10.77
N ILE A 517 -36.93 6.64 -10.05
CA ILE A 517 -37.21 7.91 -9.36
C ILE A 517 -36.10 8.87 -9.79
N SER A 518 -36.50 9.81 -10.62
CA SER A 518 -35.77 11.00 -11.02
C SER A 518 -35.66 11.98 -9.84
N PHE A 519 -34.45 12.43 -9.53
CA PHE A 519 -34.24 13.63 -8.74
C PHE A 519 -33.30 14.57 -9.51
N SER A 520 -33.83 15.73 -9.88
CA SER A 520 -33.07 16.86 -10.41
C SER A 520 -32.20 17.50 -9.31
N PRO A 521 -31.10 18.19 -9.68
CA PRO A 521 -30.12 18.71 -8.74
C PRO A 521 -30.46 20.16 -8.39
N ASP A 522 -30.69 20.44 -7.10
CA ASP A 522 -30.70 21.82 -6.61
C ASP A 522 -29.52 22.09 -5.68
N LEU A 523 -28.78 23.12 -6.09
CA LEU A 523 -27.71 23.79 -5.41
C LEU A 523 -28.21 24.40 -4.09
N ASN A 524 -27.59 24.06 -2.96
CA ASN A 524 -27.38 25.06 -1.91
C ASN A 524 -26.24 24.68 -0.94
N ARG A 525 -25.17 25.47 -1.06
CA ARG A 525 -24.30 26.02 -0.01
C ARG A 525 -24.21 25.22 1.30
N TYR A 526 -23.15 24.43 1.43
CA TYR A 526 -22.58 24.07 2.73
C TYR A 526 -21.31 24.89 2.99
N ARG A 527 -21.40 25.83 3.94
CA ARG A 527 -20.25 26.49 4.58
C ARG A 527 -19.52 25.45 5.46
N PRO A 528 -18.18 25.39 5.46
CA PRO A 528 -17.45 24.60 6.44
C PRO A 528 -17.52 25.31 7.79
N LEU A 529 -18.12 24.66 8.79
CA LEU A 529 -17.92 24.97 10.19
C LEU A 529 -16.50 24.52 10.57
N HIS A 530 -15.54 25.45 10.55
CA HIS A 530 -14.29 25.28 11.28
C HIS A 530 -14.65 25.10 12.77
N ARG A 531 -14.51 23.88 13.29
CA ARG A 531 -14.32 23.66 14.71
C ARG A 531 -12.84 23.43 14.93
N ASP A 532 -12.21 24.41 15.56
CA ASP A 532 -10.87 24.32 16.11
C ASP A 532 -10.80 23.10 17.06
N ILE A 533 -10.23 22.01 16.58
CA ILE A 533 -9.74 20.93 17.44
C ILE A 533 -8.31 21.32 17.79
N GLN A 534 -8.16 22.17 18.81
CA GLN A 534 -6.88 22.34 19.49
C GLN A 534 -6.52 21.03 20.19
N ILE A 535 -5.59 20.27 19.59
CA ILE A 535 -4.87 19.21 20.30
C ILE A 535 -3.82 19.90 21.17
N ASN A 536 -4.22 20.33 22.36
CA ASN A 536 -3.29 20.77 23.39
C ASN A 536 -2.54 19.54 23.92
N ASN A 537 -1.36 19.25 23.35
CA ASN A 537 -0.36 18.40 23.98
C ASN A 537 0.70 19.32 24.62
N PRO A 538 0.65 19.58 25.94
CA PRO A 538 1.51 20.55 26.61
C PRO A 538 2.99 20.11 26.72
N ASP A 539 3.33 18.86 26.36
CA ASP A 539 4.69 18.33 26.50
C ASP A 539 5.61 18.61 25.30
N PHE A 540 5.08 19.12 24.17
CA PHE A 540 5.89 19.46 22.98
C PHE A 540 6.11 20.98 22.79
N ALA A 541 5.43 21.84 23.54
CA ALA A 541 5.49 23.30 23.36
C ALA A 541 6.72 23.99 23.98
N ARG A 542 7.68 23.24 24.54
CA ARG A 542 8.85 23.82 25.25
C ARG A 542 10.21 23.60 24.60
N VAL A 543 10.29 22.91 23.47
CA VAL A 543 11.57 22.69 22.79
C VAL A 543 11.38 22.99 21.31
N ILE A 544 11.84 24.18 20.91
CA ILE A 544 12.19 24.69 19.57
C ILE A 544 11.80 26.18 19.55
N ARG A 545 12.77 27.05 19.85
CA ARG A 545 12.74 28.45 19.39
C ARG A 545 13.44 28.49 18.03
N PRO A 546 12.85 29.06 16.96
CA PRO A 546 13.54 29.27 15.71
C PRO A 546 14.46 30.49 15.85
N GLN A 547 15.74 30.24 16.06
CA GLN A 547 16.79 31.19 15.66
C GLN A 547 17.51 30.52 14.49
N HIS A 548 17.89 31.30 13.47
CA HIS A 548 18.46 30.86 12.19
C HIS A 548 17.47 30.60 11.03
N ILE A 549 16.50 31.49 10.83
CA ILE A 549 16.04 31.83 9.46
C ILE A 549 15.95 33.36 9.36
N ARG A 550 17.07 34.00 9.06
CA ARG A 550 17.14 35.37 8.50
C ARG A 550 18.58 35.62 8.03
N ARG A 551 18.84 35.40 6.75
CA ARG A 551 19.78 36.17 5.91
C ARG A 551 19.92 35.50 4.54
N ALA A 552 19.21 36.05 3.57
CA ALA A 552 19.62 36.25 2.18
C ALA A 552 18.34 36.44 1.39
N LEU A 553 17.99 37.70 1.11
CA LEU A 553 17.19 38.19 -0.02
C LEU A 553 16.80 39.63 0.30
N THR A 554 17.60 40.57 -0.21
CA THR A 554 17.25 41.92 -0.68
C THR A 554 18.54 42.73 -0.77
N SER A 555 19.01 43.00 -1.98
CA SER A 555 19.74 44.21 -2.41
C SER A 555 20.15 44.02 -3.87
N PHE A 556 19.23 44.33 -4.79
CA PHE A 556 19.56 44.71 -6.16
C PHE A 556 19.36 46.23 -6.25
N GLU A 557 20.21 46.88 -7.03
CA GLU A 557 20.24 48.31 -7.40
C GLU A 557 20.94 49.27 -6.41
N MET A 558 22.14 49.71 -6.81
CA MET A 558 22.42 51.08 -7.26
C MET A 558 23.95 51.22 -7.47
N LEU A 559 24.39 51.14 -8.72
CA LEU A 559 25.71 51.61 -9.17
C LEU A 559 25.61 53.11 -9.46
N PRO A 560 26.58 53.92 -9.01
CA PRO A 560 26.93 55.14 -9.72
C PRO A 560 28.28 54.96 -10.43
N HIS A 561 28.32 55.43 -11.67
CA HIS A 561 29.54 55.80 -12.39
C HIS A 561 30.49 56.64 -11.53
N ILE A 562 31.80 56.43 -11.67
CA ILE A 562 32.83 57.47 -11.87
C ILE A 562 34.13 56.81 -12.37
N GLN A 563 34.80 57.56 -13.24
CA GLN A 563 35.96 57.28 -14.09
C GLN A 563 37.27 56.97 -13.34
N ALA A 564 38.10 56.09 -13.90
CA ALA A 564 39.44 56.36 -14.46
C ALA A 564 40.09 55.03 -14.90
#